data_AF-A0A3M6GUR5-F1
#
_entry.id   AF-A0A3M6GUR5-F1
#
_cell.length_a   1.000
_cell.length_b   1.000
_cell.length_c   1.000
_cell.angle_alpha   90.00
_cell.angle_beta   90.00
_cell.angle_gamma   90.00
#
_symmetry.space_group_name_H-M   'P 1'
#
loop_
_entity.id
_entity.type
_entity.pdbx_description
1 polymer ?
#
loop_
_entity_poly.entity_id
_entity_poly.type
_entity_poly.pdbx_seq_one_letter_code
_entity_poly.pdbx_strand_id
1 'polypeptide(L)' 'DPIGRLLARLNDDARQDFTYDDSDRLLSIQRTPTDGGRKLGVTAEKLEFAYDILGRLTQESSPQGTLAYDYDPLSNLTTL' A
#
# COMPACT_ATOMS: atom_id res chain seq x y z
N ASP A 1 -1.64 -1.62 17.30
CA ASP A 1 -2.91 -2.33 17.58
C ASP A 1 -2.60 -3.56 18.44
N PRO A 2 -3.58 -4.41 18.84
CA PRO A 2 -3.34 -5.52 19.76
C PRO A 2 -2.33 -6.58 19.30
N ILE A 3 -1.95 -6.59 18.02
CA ILE A 3 -1.02 -7.56 17.42
C ILE A 3 0.29 -6.92 16.95
N GLY A 4 0.47 -5.60 17.14
CA GLY A 4 1.73 -4.91 16.92
C GLY A 4 1.97 -4.37 15.50
N ARG A 5 0.92 -4.19 14.68
CA ARG A 5 1.10 -3.66 13.31
C ARG A 5 1.53 -2.20 13.33
N LEU A 6 2.32 -1.82 12.32
CA LEU A 6 2.76 -0.45 12.10
C LEU A 6 1.60 0.38 11.56
N LEU A 7 0.97 1.21 12.39
CA LEU A 7 -0.14 2.07 11.94
C LEU A 7 0.34 3.34 11.26
N ALA A 8 1.49 3.86 11.68
CA ALA A 8 2.10 5.02 11.08
C ALA A 8 3.62 5.03 11.26
N ARG A 9 4.32 5.61 10.30
CA ARG A 9 5.74 5.95 10.36
C ARG A 9 5.91 7.43 10.09
N LEU A 10 6.74 8.11 10.88
CA LEU A 10 7.08 9.52 10.68
C LEU A 10 8.59 9.68 10.57
N ASN A 11 9.05 10.47 9.62
CA ASN A 11 10.40 11.01 9.54
C ASN A 11 10.35 12.51 9.18
N ASP A 12 11.51 13.14 9.01
CA ASP A 12 11.61 14.57 8.70
C ASP A 12 10.94 14.96 7.38
N ASP A 13 10.78 14.01 6.45
CA ASP A 13 10.26 14.24 5.11
C ASP A 13 8.75 14.01 5.01
N ALA A 14 8.23 12.98 5.69
CA ALA A 14 6.82 12.58 5.58
C ALA A 14 6.32 11.71 6.74
N ARG A 15 4.99 11.71 6.90
CA ARG A 15 4.24 10.66 7.57
C ARG A 15 3.74 9.64 6.54
N GLN A 16 3.78 8.36 6.89
CA GLN A 16 3.13 7.28 6.18
C GLN A 16 2.13 6.61 7.11
N ASP A 17 0.87 6.56 6.74
CA ASP A 17 -0.18 5.85 7.47
C ASP A 17 -0.53 4.54 6.73
N PHE A 18 -0.67 3.46 7.50
CA PHE A 18 -0.92 2.12 6.99
C PHE A 18 -2.28 1.62 7.47
N THR A 19 -3.04 0.99 6.58
CA THR A 19 -4.29 0.32 6.93
C THR A 19 -4.21 -1.15 6.56
N TYR A 20 -4.93 -1.97 7.30
CA TYR A 20 -4.89 -3.42 7.17
C TYR A 20 -6.31 -3.98 7.23
N ASP A 21 -6.53 -5.12 6.59
CA ASP A 21 -7.74 -5.91 6.80
C ASP A 21 -7.65 -6.77 8.08
N ASP A 22 -8.72 -7.52 8.34
CA ASP A 22 -8.82 -8.43 9.49
C ASP A 22 -7.87 -9.63 9.40
N SER A 23 -7.35 -9.92 8.20
CA SER A 23 -6.38 -10.98 7.92
C SER A 23 -4.93 -10.49 7.97
N ASP A 24 -4.69 -9.28 8.48
CA ASP A 24 -3.37 -8.64 8.58
C ASP A 24 -2.69 -8.35 7.22
N ARG A 25 -3.48 -8.18 6.17
CA ARG A 25 -2.98 -7.78 4.85
C ARG A 25 -3.07 -6.26 4.70
N LEU A 26 -2.02 -5.66 4.15
CA LEU A 26 -1.93 -4.21 3.95
C LEU A 26 -2.93 -3.74 2.89
N LEU A 27 -3.87 -2.86 3.24
CA LEU A 27 -4.85 -2.31 2.30
C LEU A 27 -4.42 -0.99 1.68
N SER A 28 -3.72 -0.13 2.43
CA SER A 28 -3.27 1.15 1.89
C SER A 28 -2.02 1.70 2.57
N ILE A 29 -1.26 2.48 1.83
CA ILE A 29 -0.24 3.40 2.36
C ILE A 29 -0.61 4.82 1.94
N GLN A 30 -0.77 5.72 2.91
CA GLN A 30 -0.95 7.15 2.64
C GLN A 30 0.31 7.91 3.06
N ARG A 31 1.02 8.50 2.10
CA ARG A 31 2.10 9.44 2.38
C ARG A 31 1.55 10.86 2.50
N THR A 32 1.90 11.54 3.58
CA THR A 32 1.66 12.97 3.80
C THR A 32 3.00 13.66 4.06
N PRO A 33 3.50 14.49 3.12
CA PRO A 33 4.75 15.21 3.30
C PRO A 33 4.70 16.19 4.47
N THR A 34 5.82 16.35 5.17
CA THR A 34 6.05 17.49 6.08
C THR A 34 6.37 18.74 5.27
N ASP A 35 6.46 19.90 5.92
CA ASP A 35 6.96 21.11 5.27
C ASP A 35 8.41 20.98 4.79
N GLY A 36 9.25 20.22 5.51
CA GLY A 36 10.62 19.91 5.10
C GLY A 36 10.64 19.07 3.83
N GLY A 37 9.88 17.96 3.81
CA GLY A 37 9.79 17.09 2.65
C GLY A 37 9.23 17.78 1.42
N ARG A 38 8.22 18.65 1.56
CA ARG A 38 7.69 19.45 0.43
C ARG A 38 8.77 20.30 -0.22
N LYS A 39 9.66 20.92 0.56
CA LYS A 39 10.78 21.72 0.05
C LYS A 39 11.82 20.87 -0.71
N LEU A 40 11.92 19.59 -0.36
CA LEU A 40 12.77 18.60 -1.04
C LEU A 40 12.06 17.91 -2.22
N GLY A 41 10.83 18.30 -2.54
CA GLY A 41 10.05 17.74 -3.66
C GLY A 41 9.25 16.49 -3.31
N VAL A 42 9.14 16.11 -2.03
CA VAL A 42 8.30 14.99 -1.60
C VAL A 42 6.83 15.36 -1.76
N THR A 43 6.08 14.53 -2.48
CA THR A 43 4.65 14.72 -2.75
C THR A 43 3.78 13.77 -1.94
N ALA A 44 2.52 14.14 -1.73
CA ALA A 44 1.53 13.22 -1.20
C ALA A 44 1.28 12.09 -2.21
N GLU A 45 1.04 10.90 -1.69
CA GLU A 45 0.82 9.70 -2.49
C GLU A 45 -0.06 8.74 -1.72
N LYS A 46 -0.92 8.03 -2.43
CA LYS A 46 -1.74 6.95 -1.86
C LYS A 46 -1.53 5.70 -2.71
N LEU A 47 -1.19 4.61 -2.05
CA LEU A 47 -1.16 3.27 -2.62
C LEU A 47 -2.30 2.46 -2.05
N GLU A 48 -2.99 1.70 -2.90
CA GLU A 48 -4.09 0.81 -2.51
C GLU A 48 -3.85 -0.59 -3.05
N PHE A 49 -4.13 -1.58 -2.22
CA PHE A 49 -3.90 -2.99 -2.51
C PHE A 49 -5.21 -3.77 -2.40
N ALA A 50 -5.50 -4.61 -3.38
CA ALA A 50 -6.65 -5.52 -3.34
C ALA A 50 -6.20 -6.97 -3.39
N TYR A 51 -6.96 -7.83 -2.72
CA TYR A 51 -6.62 -9.25 -2.61
C TYR A 51 -7.82 -10.13 -2.93
N ASP A 52 -7.56 -11.31 -3.47
CA ASP A 52 -8.56 -12.35 -3.61
C ASP A 52 -8.84 -13.09 -2.29
N ILE A 53 -9.80 -14.01 -2.34
CA ILE A 53 -10.21 -14.85 -1.22
C ILE A 53 -9.10 -15.80 -0.74
N LEU A 54 -8.07 -16.05 -1.56
CA LEU A 54 -6.95 -16.92 -1.23
C LEU A 54 -5.79 -16.16 -0.58
N GLY A 55 -5.89 -14.84 -0.42
CA GLY A 55 -4.78 -14.06 0.14
C GLY A 55 -3.89 -13.39 -0.90
N ARG A 56 -4.11 -13.63 -2.20
CA ARG A 56 -3.19 -13.20 -3.26
C ARG A 56 -3.50 -11.77 -3.70
N LEU A 57 -2.46 -10.98 -3.94
CA LEU A 57 -2.57 -9.59 -4.38
C LEU A 57 -3.07 -9.54 -5.82
N THR A 58 -4.26 -9.00 -6.07
CA THR A 58 -4.85 -8.91 -7.41
C THR A 58 -4.73 -7.52 -8.02
N GLN A 59 -4.47 -6.49 -7.22
CA GLN A 59 -4.39 -5.13 -7.72
C GLN A 59 -3.48 -4.25 -6.85
N GLU A 60 -2.65 -3.44 -7.49
CA GLU A 60 -1.97 -2.29 -6.90
C GLU A 60 -2.43 -1.02 -7.61
N SER A 61 -2.94 -0.03 -6.87
CA SER A 61 -3.36 1.26 -7.44
C SER A 61 -2.52 2.39 -6.88
N SER A 62 -2.02 3.23 -7.78
CA SER A 62 -1.19 4.39 -7.51
C SER A 62 -1.69 5.59 -8.32
N PRO A 63 -1.25 6.82 -8.02
CA PRO A 63 -1.54 7.98 -8.87
C PRO A 63 -1.03 7.83 -10.32
N GLN A 64 -0.05 6.95 -10.56
CA GLN A 64 0.53 6.70 -11.87
C GLN A 64 -0.25 5.65 -12.67
N GLY A 65 -1.20 4.96 -12.05
CA GLY A 65 -2.02 3.94 -12.68
C GLY A 65 -2.23 2.72 -11.79
N THR A 66 -2.86 1.71 -12.37
CA THR A 66 -3.21 0.46 -11.71
C THR A 66 -2.47 -0.71 -12.37
N LEU A 67 -1.87 -1.56 -11.56
CA LEU A 67 -1.36 -2.86 -11.96
C LEU A 67 -2.36 -3.93 -11.51
N ALA A 68 -2.69 -4.87 -12.39
CA ALA A 68 -3.62 -5.96 -12.12
C ALA A 68 -2.89 -7.29 -12.25
N TYR A 69 -3.15 -8.20 -11.33
CA TYR A 69 -2.51 -9.49 -11.24
C TYR A 69 -3.56 -10.59 -11.31
N ASP A 70 -3.39 -11.48 -12.28
CA ASP A 70 -4.20 -12.69 -12.40
C ASP A 70 -3.35 -13.90 -12.03
N TYR A 71 -4.02 -14.92 -11.50
CA TYR A 71 -3.36 -16.16 -11.11
C TYR A 71 -4.12 -17.37 -11.66
N ASP A 72 -3.36 -18.38 -12.07
CA ASP A 72 -3.92 -19.69 -12.39
C ASP A 72 -4.32 -20.46 -11.10
N PRO A 73 -4.99 -21.62 -11.23
CA PRO A 73 -5.35 -22.45 -10.07
C PRO A 73 -4.16 -23.00 -9.27
N LEU A 74 -2.96 -23.03 -9.85
CA LEU A 74 -1.72 -23.42 -9.18
C LEU A 74 -1.01 -22.23 -8.51
N SER A 75 -1.64 -21.04 -8.55
CA SER A 75 -1.14 -19.77 -8.03
C SER A 75 0.10 -19.24 -8.73
N ASN A 76 0.30 -19.60 -10.00
CA ASN A 76 1.27 -18.91 -10.84
C ASN A 76 0.68 -17.59 -11.33
N LEU A 77 1.50 -16.53 -11.37
CA LEU A 77 1.11 -15.23 -11.93
C LEU A 77 0.98 -15.34 -13.45
N THR A 78 -0.16 -14.93 -14.00
CA THR A 78 -0.47 -15.07 -15.43
C THR A 78 -0.50 -13.75 -16.20
N THR A 79 -0.57 -12.59 -15.52
CA THR A 79 -0.65 -11.26 -16.16
C THR A 79 0.07 -10.19 -15.33
N LEU A 80 0.62 -9.18 -16.02
CA LEU A 80 1.06 -7.87 -15.50
C LEU A 80 0.42 -6.76 -16.34
#